data_AF-A0A3N5YEF8-F1
#
_entry.id   AF-A0A3N5YEF8-F1
#
_cell.length_a   1.000
_cell.length_b   1.000
_cell.length_c   1.000
_cell.angle_alpha   90.00
_cell.angle_beta   90.00
_cell.angle_gamma   90.00
#
_symmetry.space_group_name_H-M   'P 1'
#
loop_
_entity.id
_entity.type
_entity.pdbx_description
1 polymer ?
#
loop_
_entity_poly.entity_id
_entity_poly.type
_entity_poly.pdbx_seq_one_letter_code
_entity_poly.pdbx_strand_id
1 'polypeptide(L)'
;MNAEELQERTMKFAVDLIQFVKTLPQQGAIGAVTRQLLDAGTSVAANYRASCRARSRAEFNAKIGVVAEEADEAVFWLQVLMQSGTVRGLQVSELAEEARQLRAIMAASAKTARRNYRFNQEIRKPLDKAINKSINKSINKSRNREIKK
;
A
#
# COMPACT_ATOMS: atom_id res chain seq x y z
N MET A 1 -1.27 13.55 -7.15
CA MET A 1 -2.13 12.36 -6.99
C MET A 1 -2.59 12.28 -5.55
N ASN A 2 -3.88 12.49 -5.30
CA ASN A 2 -4.52 12.32 -4.01
C ASN A 2 -5.04 10.87 -3.83
N ALA A 3 -5.68 10.59 -2.70
CA ALA A 3 -6.12 9.23 -2.39
C ALA A 3 -7.28 8.75 -3.29
N GLU A 4 -8.20 9.62 -3.67
CA GLU A 4 -9.36 9.30 -4.53
C GLU A 4 -8.90 9.03 -5.97
N GLU A 5 -8.04 9.90 -6.51
CA GLU A 5 -7.43 9.71 -7.84
C GLU A 5 -6.69 8.37 -7.95
N LEU A 6 -5.98 7.95 -6.89
CA LEU A 6 -5.31 6.64 -6.88
C LEU A 6 -6.30 5.46 -6.70
N GLN A 7 -7.45 5.67 -6.05
CA GLN A 7 -8.51 4.65 -5.99
C GLN A 7 -9.14 4.44 -7.38
N GLU A 8 -9.41 5.53 -8.11
CA GLU A 8 -9.91 5.46 -9.48
C GLU A 8 -8.90 4.81 -10.41
N ARG A 9 -7.62 5.19 -10.29
CA ARG A 9 -6.54 4.62 -11.10
C ARG A 9 -6.36 3.12 -10.89
N THR A 10 -6.33 2.67 -9.62
CA THR A 10 -6.23 1.23 -9.31
C THR A 10 -7.48 0.46 -9.74
N MET A 11 -8.68 1.06 -9.62
CA MET A 11 -9.92 0.49 -10.13
C MET A 11 -9.87 0.33 -11.66
N LYS A 12 -9.40 1.36 -12.37
CA LYS A 12 -9.25 1.31 -13.83
C LYS A 12 -8.30 0.19 -14.24
N PHE A 13 -7.14 0.08 -13.60
CA PHE A 13 -6.19 -1.00 -13.84
C PHE A 13 -6.82 -2.40 -13.67
N ALA A 14 -7.59 -2.61 -12.58
CA ALA A 14 -8.29 -3.87 -12.35
C ALA A 14 -9.32 -4.19 -13.45
N VAL A 15 -10.08 -3.19 -13.91
CA VAL A 15 -11.05 -3.35 -15.00
C VAL A 15 -10.35 -3.65 -16.32
N ASP A 16 -9.28 -2.92 -16.65
CA ASP A 16 -8.51 -3.12 -17.88
C ASP A 16 -7.88 -4.53 -17.91
N LEU A 17 -7.37 -5.02 -16.77
CA LEU A 17 -6.89 -6.40 -16.63
C LEU A 17 -7.98 -7.43 -16.89
N ILE A 18 -9.19 -7.23 -16.35
CA ILE A 18 -10.32 -8.12 -16.63
C ILE A 18 -10.63 -8.15 -18.13
N GLN A 19 -10.65 -6.99 -18.79
CA GLN A 19 -10.90 -6.94 -20.24
C GLN A 19 -9.79 -7.60 -21.04
N PHE A 20 -8.53 -7.41 -20.65
CA PHE A 20 -7.39 -8.08 -21.27
C PHE A 20 -7.44 -9.59 -21.11
N VAL A 21 -7.66 -10.09 -19.88
CA VAL A 21 -7.70 -11.53 -19.61
C VAL A 21 -8.83 -12.22 -20.36
N LYS A 22 -9.98 -11.57 -20.57
CA LYS A 22 -11.08 -12.10 -21.40
C LYS A 22 -10.69 -12.44 -22.84
N THR A 23 -9.61 -11.84 -23.35
CA THR A 23 -9.10 -12.12 -24.70
C THR A 23 -8.18 -13.34 -24.77
N LEU A 24 -7.80 -13.90 -23.62
CA LEU A 24 -6.81 -14.97 -23.52
C LEU A 24 -7.48 -16.36 -23.40
N PRO A 25 -6.77 -17.44 -23.79
CA PRO A 25 -7.22 -18.81 -23.51
C PRO A 25 -7.38 -19.04 -22.00
N GLN A 26 -8.48 -19.66 -21.58
CA GLN A 26 -8.79 -19.88 -20.16
C GLN A 26 -8.51 -21.31 -19.67
N GLN A 27 -7.79 -22.10 -20.48
CA GLN A 27 -7.50 -23.50 -20.20
C GLN A 27 -6.01 -23.76 -19.95
N GLY A 28 -5.72 -24.85 -19.23
CA GLY A 28 -4.37 -25.32 -18.96
C GLY A 28 -3.51 -24.32 -18.19
N ALA A 29 -2.21 -24.28 -18.50
CA ALA A 29 -1.26 -23.40 -17.84
C ALA A 29 -1.59 -21.91 -17.99
N ILE A 30 -2.15 -21.51 -19.15
CA ILE A 30 -2.51 -20.09 -19.38
C ILE A 30 -3.67 -19.68 -18.47
N GLY A 31 -4.71 -20.53 -18.35
CA GLY A 31 -5.82 -20.27 -17.43
C GLY A 31 -5.37 -20.14 -15.96
N ALA A 32 -4.39 -20.93 -15.54
CA ALA A 32 -3.81 -20.81 -14.20
C ALA A 32 -3.06 -19.48 -14.00
N VAL A 33 -2.26 -19.06 -14.99
CA VAL A 33 -1.52 -17.79 -14.95
C VAL A 33 -2.46 -16.59 -14.98
N THR A 34 -3.49 -16.60 -15.85
CA THR A 34 -4.46 -15.51 -15.92
C THR A 34 -5.28 -15.38 -14.66
N ARG A 35 -5.59 -16.50 -13.99
CA ARG A 35 -6.25 -16.48 -12.68
C ARG A 35 -5.39 -15.79 -11.63
N GLN A 36 -4.11 -16.16 -11.53
CA GLN A 36 -3.18 -15.51 -10.59
C GLN A 36 -3.00 -14.02 -10.90
N LEU A 37 -2.91 -13.65 -12.18
CA LEU A 37 -2.86 -12.25 -12.61
C LEU A 37 -4.12 -11.47 -12.19
N LEU A 38 -5.30 -12.05 -12.38
CA LEU A 38 -6.56 -11.41 -11.97
C LEU A 38 -6.64 -11.26 -10.45
N ASP A 39 -6.28 -12.29 -9.70
CA ASP A 39 -6.33 -12.28 -8.24
C ASP A 39 -5.37 -11.18 -7.72
N ALA A 40 -4.13 -11.12 -8.19
CA ALA A 40 -3.16 -10.09 -7.81
C ALA A 40 -3.61 -8.68 -8.23
N GLY A 41 -3.95 -8.50 -9.51
CA GLY A 41 -4.30 -7.19 -10.07
C GLY A 41 -5.58 -6.58 -9.49
N THR A 42 -6.60 -7.38 -9.22
CA THR A 42 -7.82 -6.91 -8.54
C THR A 42 -7.60 -6.66 -7.05
N SER A 43 -6.71 -7.43 -6.42
CA SER A 43 -6.31 -7.23 -5.02
C SER A 43 -5.59 -5.90 -4.80
N VAL A 44 -4.85 -5.38 -5.78
CA VAL A 44 -4.29 -4.01 -5.72
C VAL A 44 -5.37 -2.98 -5.44
N ALA A 45 -6.46 -2.98 -6.21
CA ALA A 45 -7.57 -2.04 -6.04
C ALA A 45 -8.32 -2.28 -4.72
N ALA A 46 -8.65 -3.54 -4.40
CA ALA A 46 -9.40 -3.89 -3.20
C ALA A 46 -8.63 -3.51 -1.92
N ASN A 47 -7.36 -3.89 -1.83
CA ASN A 47 -6.51 -3.62 -0.68
C ASN A 47 -6.17 -2.14 -0.56
N TYR A 48 -6.00 -1.41 -1.67
CA TYR A 48 -5.77 0.03 -1.60
C TYR A 48 -6.98 0.76 -0.99
N ARG A 49 -8.21 0.43 -1.44
CA ARG A 49 -9.45 0.96 -0.84
C ARG A 49 -9.61 0.57 0.64
N ALA A 50 -9.12 -0.59 1.04
CA ALA A 50 -9.11 -1.01 2.44
C ALA A 50 -8.04 -0.27 3.27
N SER A 51 -6.91 0.11 2.66
CA SER A 51 -5.85 0.90 3.28
C SER A 51 -6.32 2.32 3.58
N CYS A 52 -7.07 2.95 2.66
CA CYS A 52 -7.67 4.27 2.86
C CYS A 52 -8.65 4.32 4.04
N ARG A 53 -9.17 3.17 4.48
CA ARG A 53 -10.08 3.01 5.63
C ARG A 53 -9.39 2.48 6.89
N ALA A 54 -8.06 2.49 6.94
CA ALA A 54 -7.32 2.03 8.11
C ALA A 54 -7.63 2.88 9.36
N ARG A 55 -7.77 2.21 10.51
CA ARG A 55 -8.12 2.85 11.78
C ARG A 55 -6.90 3.29 12.58
N SER A 56 -5.70 2.91 12.13
CA SER A 56 -4.44 3.31 12.74
C SER A 56 -3.30 3.39 11.74
N ARG A 57 -2.22 4.07 12.10
CA ARG A 57 -0.98 4.13 11.30
C ARG A 57 -0.34 2.76 11.11
N ALA A 58 -0.44 1.88 12.12
CA ALA A 58 0.09 0.52 12.03
C ALA A 58 -0.70 -0.30 11.01
N GLU A 59 -2.03 -0.23 11.08
CA GLU A 59 -2.92 -0.90 10.14
C GLU A 59 -2.72 -0.37 8.71
N PHE A 60 -2.60 0.94 8.53
CA PHE A 60 -2.30 1.54 7.23
C PHE A 60 -0.98 1.01 6.65
N ASN A 61 0.07 0.99 7.46
CA ASN A 61 1.39 0.52 7.05
C ASN A 61 1.41 -0.97 6.66
N ALA A 62 0.65 -1.81 7.37
CA ALA A 62 0.49 -3.21 7.01
C ALA A 62 -0.24 -3.37 5.68
N LYS A 63 -1.41 -2.73 5.54
CA LYS A 63 -2.25 -2.83 4.33
C LYS A 63 -1.55 -2.29 3.09
N ILE A 64 -0.90 -1.14 3.17
CA ILE A 64 -0.19 -0.57 2.01
C ILE A 64 1.01 -1.43 1.57
N GLY A 65 1.61 -2.19 2.52
CA GLY A 65 2.61 -3.19 2.20
C GLY A 65 2.04 -4.31 1.34
N VAL A 66 0.89 -4.87 1.73
CA VAL A 66 0.17 -5.87 0.95
C VAL A 66 -0.16 -5.34 -0.45
N VAL A 67 -0.67 -4.12 -0.58
CA VAL A 67 -0.96 -3.53 -1.91
C VAL A 67 0.30 -3.48 -2.80
N ALA A 68 1.47 -3.20 -2.22
CA ALA A 68 2.73 -3.17 -2.96
C ALA A 68 3.17 -4.57 -3.41
N GLU A 69 2.95 -5.59 -2.58
CA GLU A 69 3.21 -7.00 -2.91
C GLU A 69 2.31 -7.46 -4.07
N GLU A 70 1.00 -7.22 -3.97
CA GLU A 70 0.01 -7.56 -5.02
C GLU A 70 0.34 -6.87 -6.36
N ALA A 71 0.82 -5.61 -6.32
CA ALA A 71 1.21 -4.89 -7.52
C ALA A 71 2.48 -5.48 -8.17
N ASP A 72 3.43 -5.94 -7.37
CA ASP A 72 4.63 -6.62 -7.88
C ASP A 72 4.30 -8.00 -8.46
N GLU A 73 3.39 -8.74 -7.82
CA GLU A 73 2.87 -10.01 -8.38
C GLU A 73 2.15 -9.81 -9.72
N ALA A 74 1.34 -8.75 -9.85
CA ALA A 74 0.70 -8.42 -11.11
C ALA A 74 1.74 -8.11 -12.22
N VAL A 75 2.82 -7.39 -11.89
CA VAL A 75 3.95 -7.16 -12.81
C VAL A 75 4.58 -8.49 -13.23
N PHE A 76 4.83 -9.37 -12.27
CA PHE A 76 5.42 -10.69 -12.52
C PHE A 76 4.58 -11.51 -13.48
N TRP A 77 3.27 -11.63 -13.24
CA TRP A 77 2.40 -12.44 -14.10
C TRP A 77 2.24 -11.88 -15.52
N LEU A 78 2.20 -10.55 -15.67
CA LEU A 78 2.25 -9.91 -16.99
C LEU A 78 3.56 -10.24 -17.72
N GLN A 79 4.69 -10.20 -17.02
CA GLN A 79 5.98 -10.60 -17.60
C GLN A 79 6.01 -12.08 -17.99
N VAL A 80 5.43 -12.98 -17.18
CA VAL A 80 5.33 -14.40 -17.52
C VAL A 80 4.57 -14.59 -18.83
N LEU A 81 3.40 -13.96 -18.99
CA LEU A 81 2.60 -14.05 -20.22
C LEU A 81 3.35 -13.51 -21.46
N MET A 82 4.12 -12.43 -21.29
CA MET A 82 4.93 -11.86 -22.37
C MET A 82 6.10 -12.78 -22.74
N GLN A 83 6.82 -13.31 -21.74
CA GLN A 83 8.00 -14.15 -21.95
C GLN A 83 7.65 -15.56 -22.43
N SER A 84 6.48 -16.10 -22.06
CA SER A 84 5.94 -17.35 -22.61
C SER A 84 5.53 -17.23 -24.08
N GLY A 85 5.49 -16.01 -24.63
CA GLY A 85 5.00 -15.73 -25.97
C GLY A 85 3.48 -15.84 -26.12
N THR A 86 2.74 -15.96 -25.01
CA THR A 86 1.27 -16.05 -25.01
C THR A 86 0.64 -14.75 -25.48
N VAL A 87 1.23 -13.62 -25.12
CA VAL A 87 0.72 -12.28 -25.45
C VAL A 87 1.85 -11.39 -25.95
N ARG A 88 1.54 -10.49 -26.89
CA ARG A 88 2.44 -9.46 -27.40
C ARG A 88 1.63 -8.22 -27.79
N GLY A 89 2.30 -7.08 -27.86
CA GLY A 89 1.72 -5.84 -28.37
C GLY A 89 1.52 -4.76 -27.31
N LEU A 90 0.86 -3.69 -27.74
CA LEU A 90 0.75 -2.45 -26.98
C LEU A 90 -0.04 -2.64 -25.68
N GLN A 91 -1.20 -3.31 -25.74
CA GLN A 91 -2.10 -3.47 -24.59
C GLN A 91 -1.42 -4.12 -23.36
N VAL A 92 -0.74 -5.26 -23.54
CA VAL A 92 -0.02 -5.91 -22.43
C VAL A 92 1.15 -5.05 -21.92
N SER A 93 1.81 -4.31 -22.82
CA SER A 93 2.93 -3.44 -22.46
C SER A 93 2.47 -2.26 -21.62
N GLU A 94 1.32 -1.65 -21.97
CA GLU A 94 0.67 -0.58 -21.20
C GLU A 94 0.21 -1.08 -19.83
N LEU A 95 -0.41 -2.27 -19.75
CA LEU A 95 -0.78 -2.89 -18.47
C LEU A 95 0.42 -3.18 -17.58
N ALA A 96 1.51 -3.68 -18.16
CA ALA A 96 2.73 -3.97 -17.43
C ALA A 96 3.41 -2.70 -16.91
N GLU A 97 3.36 -1.61 -17.70
CA GLU A 97 3.85 -0.31 -17.26
C GLU A 97 2.97 0.29 -16.15
N GLU A 98 1.64 0.23 -16.29
CA GLU A 98 0.72 0.67 -15.24
C GLU A 98 0.96 -0.09 -13.92
N ALA A 99 1.10 -1.42 -13.99
CA ALA A 99 1.41 -2.25 -12.83
C ALA A 99 2.74 -1.83 -12.15
N ARG A 100 3.79 -1.52 -12.94
CA ARG A 100 5.07 -1.01 -12.41
C ARG A 100 4.93 0.34 -11.73
N GLN A 101 4.15 1.25 -12.32
CA GLN A 101 3.91 2.57 -11.75
C GLN A 101 3.13 2.46 -10.44
N LEU A 102 2.07 1.64 -10.41
CA LEU A 102 1.34 1.33 -9.18
C LEU A 102 2.26 0.74 -8.12
N ARG A 103 3.06 -0.28 -8.45
CA ARG A 103 4.07 -0.85 -7.53
C ARG A 103 5.00 0.22 -6.96
N ALA A 104 5.55 1.09 -7.81
CA ALA A 104 6.46 2.14 -7.37
C ALA A 104 5.79 3.12 -6.39
N ILE A 105 4.55 3.53 -6.69
CA ILE A 105 3.75 4.40 -5.83
C ILE A 105 3.48 3.74 -4.46
N MET A 106 3.05 2.48 -4.47
CA MET A 106 2.71 1.74 -3.25
C MET A 106 3.95 1.47 -2.40
N ALA A 107 5.07 1.09 -3.02
CA ALA A 107 6.35 0.90 -2.34
C ALA A 107 6.87 2.20 -1.70
N ALA A 108 6.79 3.33 -2.41
CA ALA A 108 7.16 4.64 -1.87
C ALA A 108 6.24 5.06 -0.71
N SER A 109 4.94 4.80 -0.82
CA SER A 109 3.94 5.04 0.22
C SER A 109 4.22 4.20 1.46
N ALA A 110 4.48 2.90 1.28
CA ALA A 110 4.83 1.97 2.35
C ALA A 110 6.13 2.40 3.07
N LYS A 111 7.17 2.77 2.33
CA LYS A 111 8.44 3.27 2.89
C LYS A 111 8.21 4.52 3.75
N THR A 112 7.42 5.46 3.26
CA THR A 112 7.09 6.71 3.96
C THR A 112 6.27 6.44 5.21
N ALA A 113 5.23 5.61 5.12
CA ALA A 113 4.38 5.23 6.23
C ALA A 113 5.17 4.54 7.35
N ARG A 114 6.05 3.60 6.99
CA ARG A 114 6.90 2.86 7.92
C ARG A 114 7.89 3.78 8.63
N ARG A 115 8.53 4.70 7.90
CA ARG A 115 9.43 5.71 8.50
C ARG A 115 8.69 6.59 9.52
N ASN A 116 7.52 7.11 9.15
CA ASN A 116 6.73 7.98 10.02
C ASN A 116 6.19 7.23 11.24
N TYR A 117 5.81 5.96 11.07
CA TYR A 117 5.41 5.10 12.17
C TYR A 117 6.55 4.90 13.16
N ARG A 118 7.74 4.53 12.69
CA ARG A 118 8.94 4.35 13.53
C ARG A 118 9.31 5.63 14.28
N PHE A 119 9.39 6.76 13.58
CA PHE A 119 9.65 8.06 14.21
C PHE A 119 8.65 8.37 15.34
N ASN A 120 7.37 8.09 15.09
CA ASN A 120 6.32 8.30 16.09
C ASN A 120 6.48 7.41 17.33
N GLN A 121 6.90 6.15 17.13
CA GLN A 121 7.06 5.17 18.20
C GLN A 121 8.36 5.37 18.99
N GLU A 122 9.47 5.61 18.30
CA GLU A 122 10.82 5.63 18.86
C GLU A 122 11.20 7.02 19.41
N ILE A 123 10.68 8.11 18.85
CA ILE A 123 11.09 9.46 19.20
C ILE A 123 9.93 10.26 19.79
N ARG A 124 8.85 10.45 19.03
CA ARG A 124 7.77 11.38 19.41
C ARG A 124 7.05 10.95 20.70
N LYS A 125 6.54 9.72 20.77
CA LYS A 125 5.84 9.22 21.96
C LYS A 125 6.70 9.25 23.24
N PRO A 126 7.97 8.78 23.22
CA PRO A 126 8.86 8.90 24.38
C PRO A 126 9.11 10.35 24.79
N LEU A 127 9.34 11.24 23.82
CA LEU A 127 9.56 12.67 24.08
C LEU A 127 8.33 13.31 24.73
N ASP A 128 7.13 13.10 24.17
CA ASP A 128 5.87 13.62 24.72
C ASP A 128 5.66 13.14 26.17
N LYS A 129 5.96 11.86 26.44
CA LYS A 129 5.89 11.30 27.80
C LYS A 129 6.89 11.95 28.76
N ALA A 130 8.12 12.19 28.30
CA ALA A 130 9.18 12.83 29.11
C ALA A 130 8.84 14.29 29.42
N ILE A 131 8.33 15.04 28.43
CA ILE A 131 7.86 16.42 28.59
C ILE A 131 6.73 16.48 29.61
N ASN A 132 5.68 15.66 29.44
CA ASN A 132 4.54 15.64 30.36
C ASN A 132 4.95 15.26 31.80
N LYS A 133 5.88 14.30 31.96
CA LYS A 133 6.42 13.94 33.28
C LYS A 133 7.16 15.11 33.93
N SER A 134 7.97 15.84 33.17
CA SER A 134 8.72 17.00 33.65
C SER A 134 7.79 18.16 34.04
N ILE A 135 6.79 18.46 33.21
CA ILE A 135 5.77 19.48 33.50
C ILE A 135 5.04 19.16 34.81
N ASN A 136 4.52 17.94 34.96
CA ASN A 136 3.80 17.52 36.16
C ASN A 136 4.67 17.57 37.42
N LYS A 137 5.95 17.20 37.32
CA LYS A 137 6.90 17.29 38.44
C LYS A 137 7.11 18.74 38.86
N SER A 138 7.25 19.67 37.92
CA SER A 138 7.41 21.11 38.20
C SER A 138 6.16 21.70 38.84
N ILE A 139 4.96 21.40 38.31
CA ILE A 139 3.68 21.86 38.88
C ILE A 139 3.53 21.40 40.34
N ASN A 140 3.76 20.11 40.61
CA ASN A 140 3.64 19.56 41.97
C ASN A 140 4.67 20.18 42.93
N LYS A 141 5.88 20.47 42.46
CA LYS A 141 6.92 21.13 43.27
C LYS A 141 6.53 22.57 43.63
N SER A 142 5.95 23.34 42.71
CA SER A 142 5.47 24.69 42.98
C SER A 142 4.32 24.68 43.98
N ARG A 143 3.33 23.80 43.77
CA ARG A 143 2.15 23.68 44.63
C ARG A 143 2.51 23.29 46.07
N ASN A 144 3.48 22.39 46.26
CA ASN A 144 3.97 22.01 47.59
C ASN A 144 4.76 23.12 48.32
N ARG A 145 5.30 24.11 47.59
CA ARG A 145 5.97 25.27 48.19
C ARG A 145 4.98 26.32 48.68
N GLU A 146 3.84 26.47 48.00
CA GLU A 146 2.76 27.36 48.42
C GLU A 146 2.06 26.86 49.68
N ILE A 147 1.82 25.54 49.80
CA ILE A 147 1.15 24.95 50.98
C ILE A 147 2.02 25.03 52.26
N LYS A 148 3.34 25.16 52.12
CA LYS A 148 4.30 25.22 53.26
C LYS A 148 4.65 26.65 53.70
N LYS A 149 4.07 27.67 53.08
CA LYS A 149 4.18 29.07 53.48
C LYS A 149 2.89 29.51 54.16
#